data_AF-A0A8H3EB55-F1
#
_entry.id   AF-A0A8H3EB55-F1
#
_cell.length_a   1.000
_cell.length_b   1.000
_cell.length_c   1.000
_cell.angle_alpha   90.00
_cell.angle_beta   90.00
_cell.angle_gamma   90.00
#
_symmetry.space_group_name_H-M   'P 1'
#
loop_
_entity.id
_entity.type
_entity.pdbx_description
1 polymer ?
#
loop_
_entity_poly.entity_id
_entity_poly.type
_entity_poly.pdbx_seq_one_letter_code
_entity_poly.pdbx_strand_id
1 'polypeptide(L)'
;MTPIDPAFILIPFLKALDSKTSFKPTDDLIEEAISKYSPSEFHKEDIASFMALDCVRKALRQLCETKDVPPDLTVHKPSTERILAFIKRRVERVASAQQPVDSTPNPTSDSTSEPTSSSTSEGSQKFPTIQRQHLRLGMSVAELGPLDCPKAGSIRAATRIKIASEIVGNWVEESLMEQVLATYDISAYTAHAAVRAEQARAELAAATARAEAAEVGKGSKSKAGDKRKAGAQASRGVDKLKKANTKGMASLTTFFGKKD
;
A
#
# COMPACT_ATOMS: atom_id res chain seq x y z
N MET A 1 5.80 6.03 16.81
CA MET A 1 6.43 5.56 15.57
C MET A 1 5.85 4.18 15.25
N THR A 2 5.58 3.87 13.98
CA THR A 2 5.08 2.54 13.58
C THR A 2 6.26 1.55 13.48
N PRO A 3 6.16 0.35 14.07
CA PRO A 3 7.24 -0.64 13.99
C PRO A 3 7.42 -1.12 12.55
N ILE A 4 8.67 -1.32 12.14
CA ILE A 4 9.07 -1.88 10.84
C ILE A 4 9.62 -3.29 11.06
N ASP A 5 9.21 -4.24 10.22
CA ASP A 5 9.74 -5.60 10.24
C ASP A 5 11.16 -5.60 9.62
N PRO A 6 12.21 -6.00 10.36
CA PRO A 6 13.60 -5.91 9.89
C PRO A 6 13.86 -6.75 8.63
N ALA A 7 13.03 -7.76 8.34
CA ALA A 7 13.17 -8.55 7.12
C ALA A 7 13.07 -7.69 5.85
N PHE A 8 12.22 -6.65 5.83
CA PHE A 8 12.11 -5.75 4.67
C PHE A 8 13.36 -4.92 4.45
N ILE A 9 14.08 -4.57 5.52
CA ILE A 9 15.35 -3.86 5.44
C ILE A 9 16.45 -4.78 4.92
N LEU A 10 16.42 -6.08 5.28
CA LEU A 10 17.41 -7.06 4.84
C LEU A 10 17.30 -7.48 3.37
N ILE A 11 16.08 -7.52 2.81
CA ILE A 11 15.84 -8.04 1.45
C ILE A 11 16.74 -7.38 0.38
N PRO A 12 16.87 -6.04 0.32
CA PRO A 12 17.76 -5.39 -0.65
C PRO A 12 19.23 -5.82 -0.54
N PHE A 13 19.75 -5.95 0.68
CA PHE A 13 21.12 -6.41 0.92
C PHE A 13 21.32 -7.85 0.45
N LEU A 14 20.37 -8.73 0.77
CA LEU A 14 20.43 -10.14 0.37
C LEU A 14 20.28 -10.33 -1.14
N LYS A 15 19.54 -9.45 -1.83
CA LYS A 15 19.44 -9.45 -3.30
C LYS A 15 20.72 -9.00 -3.99
N ALA A 16 21.50 -8.12 -3.37
CA ALA A 16 22.79 -7.71 -3.91
C ALA A 16 23.82 -8.84 -3.89
N LEU A 17 23.58 -9.88 -3.08
CA LEU A 17 24.39 -11.08 -3.03
C LEU A 17 24.01 -12.06 -4.14
N ASP A 18 25.01 -12.77 -4.68
CA ASP A 18 24.75 -13.78 -5.70
C ASP A 18 24.12 -15.01 -5.05
N SER A 19 23.01 -15.51 -5.57
CA SER A 19 22.36 -16.74 -5.06
C SER A 19 23.24 -18.00 -5.15
N LYS A 20 24.32 -17.93 -5.94
CA LYS A 20 25.34 -18.98 -6.11
C LYS A 20 26.40 -18.97 -5.02
N THR A 21 26.38 -18.02 -4.09
CA THR A 21 27.37 -17.98 -3.00
C THR A 21 27.30 -19.24 -2.14
N SER A 22 28.47 -19.66 -1.65
CA SER A 22 28.57 -20.67 -0.59
C SER A 22 27.90 -20.18 0.70
N PHE A 23 27.68 -21.09 1.63
CA PHE A 23 27.32 -20.73 3.00
C PHE A 23 28.44 -19.88 3.61
N LYS A 24 28.07 -18.77 4.27
CA LYS A 24 29.00 -17.85 4.93
C LYS A 24 28.56 -17.56 6.36
N PRO A 25 29.50 -17.34 7.29
CA PRO A 25 29.18 -16.74 8.59
C PRO A 25 28.39 -15.44 8.42
N THR A 26 27.60 -15.09 9.43
CA THR A 26 26.77 -13.88 9.42
C THR A 26 27.61 -12.63 9.12
N ASP A 27 28.77 -12.48 9.75
CA ASP A 27 29.63 -11.30 9.60
C ASP A 27 30.19 -11.16 8.17
N ASP A 28 30.72 -12.25 7.60
CA ASP A 28 31.23 -12.29 6.22
C ASP A 28 30.13 -11.98 5.19
N LEU A 29 28.92 -12.50 5.43
CA LEU A 29 27.76 -12.24 4.57
C LEU A 29 27.41 -10.75 4.56
N ILE A 30 27.46 -10.10 5.74
CA ILE A 30 27.17 -8.68 5.91
C ILE A 30 28.24 -7.83 5.23
N GLU A 31 29.51 -8.13 5.46
CA GLU A 31 30.61 -7.37 4.86
C GLU A 31 30.55 -7.40 3.33
N GLU A 32 30.25 -8.57 2.75
CA GLU A 32 30.03 -8.69 1.31
C GLU A 32 28.79 -7.89 0.86
N ALA A 33 27.68 -7.98 1.59
CA ALA A 33 26.45 -7.29 1.24
C ALA A 33 26.62 -5.77 1.27
N ILE A 34 27.33 -5.23 2.26
CA ILE A 34 27.67 -3.80 2.37
C ILE A 34 28.55 -3.37 1.19
N SER A 35 29.55 -4.20 0.87
CA SER A 35 30.49 -3.91 -0.22
C SER A 35 29.79 -3.86 -1.59
N LYS A 36 28.79 -4.71 -1.82
CA LYS A 36 28.02 -4.76 -3.08
C LYS A 36 26.88 -3.75 -3.15
N TYR A 37 26.17 -3.53 -2.04
CA TYR A 37 25.00 -2.65 -2.01
C TYR A 37 25.38 -1.16 -2.00
N SER A 38 26.54 -0.82 -1.43
CA SER A 38 27.11 0.53 -1.18
C SER A 38 26.34 1.75 -1.75
N PRO A 39 25.31 2.23 -1.04
CA PRO A 39 24.85 3.60 -1.18
C PRO A 39 25.83 4.50 -0.43
N SER A 40 26.21 5.63 -1.02
CA SER A 40 27.28 6.52 -0.56
C SER A 40 27.08 7.15 0.83
N GLU A 41 25.95 6.87 1.50
CA GLU A 41 25.46 7.60 2.67
C GLU A 41 25.37 6.76 3.96
N PHE A 42 25.65 5.45 3.92
CA PHE A 42 25.51 4.59 5.11
C PHE A 42 26.83 4.42 5.87
N HIS A 43 26.79 4.69 7.17
CA HIS A 43 27.87 4.37 8.10
C HIS A 43 27.91 2.85 8.34
N LYS A 44 29.10 2.25 8.23
CA LYS A 44 29.29 0.81 8.43
C LYS A 44 28.91 0.39 9.85
N GLU A 45 29.10 1.29 10.81
CA GLU A 45 28.80 1.14 12.23
C GLU A 45 27.30 0.96 12.48
N ASP A 46 26.45 1.67 11.75
CA ASP A 46 24.99 1.57 11.88
C ASP A 46 24.49 0.22 11.37
N ILE A 47 25.06 -0.26 10.26
CA ILE A 47 24.72 -1.58 9.69
C ILE A 47 25.18 -2.68 10.64
N ALA A 48 26.41 -2.60 11.16
CA ALA A 48 26.90 -3.55 12.16
C ALA A 48 25.99 -3.58 13.41
N SER A 49 25.59 -2.41 13.90
CA SER A 49 24.68 -2.28 15.05
C SER A 49 23.30 -2.86 14.75
N PHE A 50 22.76 -2.64 13.56
CA PHE A 50 21.50 -3.23 13.10
C PHE A 50 21.58 -4.76 13.04
N MET A 51 22.66 -5.31 12.47
CA MET A 51 22.85 -6.76 12.33
C MET A 51 23.08 -7.48 13.66
N ALA A 52 23.56 -6.78 14.69
CA ALA A 52 23.73 -7.30 16.04
C ALA A 52 22.39 -7.58 16.77
N LEU A 53 21.27 -7.06 16.26
CA LEU A 53 19.94 -7.22 16.87
C LEU A 53 19.40 -8.66 16.72
N ASP A 54 18.80 -9.20 17.79
CA ASP A 54 18.22 -10.55 17.78
C ASP A 54 17.08 -10.72 16.75
N CYS A 55 16.27 -9.68 16.55
CA CYS A 55 15.19 -9.71 15.57
C CYS A 55 15.73 -9.81 14.14
N VAL A 56 16.90 -9.24 13.86
CA VAL A 56 17.59 -9.30 12.57
C VAL A 56 18.16 -10.70 12.33
N ARG A 57 18.77 -11.32 13.34
CA ARG A 57 19.19 -12.73 13.27
C ARG A 57 18.01 -13.68 12.98
N LYS A 58 16.86 -13.45 13.63
CA LYS A 58 15.62 -14.21 13.37
C LYS A 58 15.12 -13.98 11.94
N ALA A 59 15.16 -12.75 11.44
CA ALA A 59 14.78 -12.42 10.08
C ALA A 59 15.70 -13.07 9.03
N LEU A 60 17.02 -13.06 9.25
CA LEU A 60 17.99 -13.78 8.40
C LEU A 60 17.65 -15.27 8.29
N ARG A 61 17.33 -15.93 9.41
CA ARG A 61 16.91 -17.35 9.38
C ARG A 61 15.63 -17.59 8.59
N GLN A 62 14.78 -16.59 8.40
CA GLN A 62 13.57 -16.70 7.58
C GLN A 62 13.88 -16.52 6.09
N LEU A 63 14.80 -15.61 5.75
CA LEU A 63 15.14 -15.21 4.38
C LEU A 63 16.25 -16.07 3.75
N CYS A 64 17.12 -16.67 4.57
CA CYS A 64 18.29 -17.45 4.13
C CYS A 64 18.16 -18.93 4.48
N GLU A 65 18.78 -19.80 3.69
CA GLU A 65 19.13 -21.16 4.15
C GLU A 65 20.14 -21.02 5.29
N THR A 66 19.90 -21.69 6.41
CA THR A 66 20.76 -21.59 7.60
C THR A 66 21.22 -22.99 7.99
N LYS A 67 22.51 -23.13 8.30
CA LYS A 67 23.08 -24.34 8.87
C LYS A 67 23.85 -23.99 10.14
N ASP A 68 23.62 -24.76 11.18
CA ASP A 68 24.34 -24.64 12.44
C ASP A 68 25.56 -25.58 12.35
N VAL A 69 26.77 -25.01 12.40
CA VAL A 69 28.05 -25.72 12.33
C VAL A 69 28.70 -25.69 13.71
N PRO A 70 28.95 -26.85 14.34
CA PRO A 70 29.65 -26.90 15.62
C PRO A 70 31.05 -26.27 15.54
N PRO A 71 31.54 -25.57 16.60
CA PRO A 71 31.00 -25.58 17.96
C PRO A 71 29.86 -24.58 18.24
N ASP A 72 29.67 -23.48 17.50
CA ASP A 72 28.55 -22.52 17.68
C ASP A 72 28.41 -21.54 16.48
N LEU A 73 28.87 -21.96 15.30
CA LEU A 73 28.92 -21.09 14.11
C LEU A 73 27.68 -21.28 13.24
N THR A 74 26.86 -20.23 13.08
CA THR A 74 25.73 -20.26 12.14
C THR A 74 26.14 -19.70 10.79
N VAL A 75 25.98 -20.49 9.75
CA VAL A 75 26.27 -20.06 8.38
C VAL A 75 24.98 -19.89 7.58
N HIS A 76 24.93 -18.85 6.76
CA HIS A 76 23.77 -18.44 5.98
C HIS A 76 24.08 -18.46 4.49
N LYS A 77 23.06 -18.78 3.69
CA LYS A 77 23.06 -18.65 2.23
C LYS A 77 21.76 -17.98 1.79
N PRO A 78 21.80 -16.81 1.10
CA PRO A 78 20.60 -16.16 0.60
C PRO A 78 19.80 -17.08 -0.33
N SER A 79 18.48 -17.15 -0.13
CA SER A 79 17.60 -18.00 -0.93
C SER A 79 16.41 -17.20 -1.45
N THR A 80 16.36 -17.02 -2.77
CA THR A 80 15.26 -16.30 -3.44
C THR A 80 13.91 -16.95 -3.14
N GLU A 81 13.85 -18.28 -3.07
CA GLU A 81 12.62 -19.01 -2.76
C GLU A 81 12.10 -18.68 -1.36
N ARG A 82 13.00 -18.59 -0.37
CA ARG A 82 12.63 -18.22 1.01
C ARG A 82 12.18 -16.76 1.11
N ILE A 83 12.82 -15.86 0.36
CA ILE A 83 12.41 -14.45 0.27
C ILE A 83 11.00 -14.35 -0.33
N LEU A 84 10.74 -15.02 -1.46
CA LEU A 84 9.41 -15.04 -2.08
C LEU A 84 8.36 -15.65 -1.16
N ALA A 85 8.67 -16.76 -0.47
CA ALA A 85 7.79 -17.38 0.51
C ALA A 85 7.48 -16.45 1.71
N PHE A 86 8.48 -15.70 2.18
CA PHE A 86 8.29 -14.69 3.22
C PHE A 86 7.33 -13.58 2.77
N ILE A 87 7.58 -13.01 1.59
CA ILE A 87 6.73 -11.94 1.03
C ILE A 87 5.31 -12.47 0.82
N LYS A 88 5.16 -13.67 0.26
CA LYS A 88 3.87 -14.34 0.07
C LYS A 88 3.10 -14.46 1.39
N ARG A 89 3.74 -15.02 2.43
CA ARG A 89 3.15 -15.12 3.78
C ARG A 89 2.74 -13.76 4.33
N ARG A 90 3.51 -12.71 4.03
CA ARG A 90 3.20 -11.36 4.50
C ARG A 90 2.00 -10.75 3.76
N VAL A 91 1.89 -10.96 2.46
CA VAL A 91 0.70 -10.60 1.66
C VAL A 91 -0.54 -11.32 2.19
N GLU A 92 -0.45 -12.63 2.44
CA GLU A 92 -1.55 -13.42 3.02
C GLU A 92 -1.96 -12.88 4.40
N ARG A 93 -1.00 -12.59 5.27
CA ARG A 93 -1.28 -12.01 6.59
C ARG A 93 -2.00 -10.66 6.49
N VAL A 94 -1.52 -9.78 5.61
CA VAL A 94 -2.14 -8.47 5.38
C VAL A 94 -3.54 -8.65 4.81
N ALA A 95 -3.75 -9.57 3.87
CA ALA A 95 -5.04 -9.87 3.26
C ALA A 95 -6.06 -10.44 4.27
N SER A 96 -5.64 -11.37 5.13
CA SER A 96 -6.47 -11.94 6.20
C SER A 96 -6.85 -10.89 7.24
N ALA A 97 -5.95 -9.97 7.58
CA ALA A 97 -6.24 -8.86 8.49
C ALA A 97 -7.29 -7.87 7.94
N GLN A 98 -7.60 -7.90 6.64
CA GLN A 98 -8.66 -7.08 6.04
C GLN A 98 -10.04 -7.72 6.15
N GLN A 99 -10.16 -8.98 6.57
CA GLN A 99 -11.47 -9.58 6.75
C GLN A 99 -12.20 -8.87 7.89
N PRO A 100 -13.42 -8.37 7.66
CA PRO A 100 -14.26 -7.94 8.76
C PRO A 100 -14.42 -9.14 9.70
N VAL A 101 -14.05 -8.97 10.97
CA VAL A 101 -14.32 -9.96 11.99
C VAL A 101 -15.83 -9.93 12.19
N ASP A 102 -16.54 -10.79 11.46
CA ASP A 102 -17.97 -10.99 11.63
C ASP A 102 -18.19 -11.41 13.09
N SER A 103 -18.64 -10.45 13.87
CA SER A 103 -18.81 -10.56 15.29
C SER A 103 -20.15 -11.23 15.56
N THR A 104 -20.17 -12.56 15.70
CA THR A 104 -21.00 -13.30 16.67
C THR A 104 -20.74 -14.81 16.61
N PRO A 105 -20.02 -15.40 17.57
CA PRO A 105 -20.47 -16.63 18.17
C PRO A 105 -21.54 -16.28 19.20
N ASN A 106 -22.72 -16.88 19.06
CA ASN A 106 -23.74 -16.91 20.12
C ASN A 106 -23.07 -17.30 21.45
N PRO A 107 -23.30 -16.57 22.56
CA PRO A 107 -22.93 -17.07 23.88
C PRO A 107 -23.94 -18.16 24.26
N THR A 108 -23.68 -19.40 23.84
CA THR A 108 -24.33 -20.54 24.49
C THR A 108 -23.54 -20.84 25.75
N SER A 109 -24.25 -20.71 26.85
CA SER A 109 -23.87 -20.83 28.25
C SER A 109 -23.13 -22.12 28.63
N ASP A 110 -22.38 -21.98 29.74
CA ASP A 110 -21.84 -22.99 30.65
C ASP A 110 -20.68 -23.87 30.16
N SER A 111 -19.47 -23.54 30.64
CA SER A 111 -18.72 -24.43 31.55
C SER A 111 -17.51 -23.71 32.17
N THR A 112 -17.54 -23.65 33.49
CA THR A 112 -16.47 -23.20 34.40
C THR A 112 -15.27 -24.14 34.34
N SER A 113 -14.08 -23.64 33.96
CA SER A 113 -12.79 -24.10 34.52
C SER A 113 -11.61 -23.16 34.17
N GLU A 114 -11.01 -22.64 35.25
CA GLU A 114 -9.64 -22.22 35.56
C GLU A 114 -8.69 -21.45 34.59
N PRO A 115 -7.83 -20.57 35.14
CA PRO A 115 -7.03 -19.64 34.35
C PRO A 115 -5.59 -20.14 34.17
N THR A 116 -5.14 -20.38 32.93
CA THR A 116 -3.70 -20.45 32.64
C THR A 116 -3.33 -19.78 31.32
N SER A 117 -2.27 -18.97 31.41
CA SER A 117 -1.39 -18.47 30.35
C SER A 117 -1.91 -17.39 29.41
N SER A 118 -1.35 -16.19 29.65
CA SER A 118 -1.40 -14.97 28.85
C SER A 118 -1.03 -15.21 27.38
N SER A 119 -2.04 -15.31 26.52
CA SER A 119 -1.91 -14.98 25.11
C SER A 119 -2.27 -13.51 24.93
N THR A 120 -1.29 -12.72 24.51
CA THR A 120 -1.48 -11.32 24.12
C THR A 120 -2.40 -11.31 22.90
N SER A 121 -3.69 -11.05 23.10
CA SER A 121 -4.63 -10.78 22.02
C SER A 121 -4.29 -9.41 21.43
N GLU A 122 -3.54 -9.41 20.32
CA GLU A 122 -3.35 -8.23 19.50
C GLU A 122 -4.73 -7.77 19.01
N GLY A 123 -5.25 -6.71 19.63
CA GLY A 123 -6.50 -6.08 19.22
C GLY A 123 -6.45 -5.73 17.74
N SER A 124 -7.46 -6.19 17.00
CA SER A 124 -7.61 -5.96 15.56
C SER A 124 -7.63 -4.46 15.28
N GLN A 125 -6.46 -3.89 14.93
CA GLN A 125 -6.35 -2.48 14.58
C GLN A 125 -7.09 -2.27 13.25
N LYS A 126 -8.18 -1.49 13.29
CA LYS A 126 -8.87 -1.05 12.08
C LYS A 126 -7.95 -0.10 11.33
N PHE A 127 -7.50 -0.46 10.12
CA PHE A 127 -6.69 0.40 9.27
C PHE A 127 -7.61 1.22 8.33
N PRO A 128 -7.81 2.52 8.58
CA PRO A 128 -8.71 3.35 7.76
C PRO A 128 -8.28 3.42 6.30
N THR A 129 -6.98 3.31 6.04
CA THR A 129 -6.38 3.28 4.69
C THR A 129 -6.86 2.07 3.88
N ILE A 130 -6.97 0.91 4.52
CA ILE A 130 -7.42 -0.33 3.87
C ILE A 130 -8.90 -0.18 3.49
N GLN A 131 -9.74 0.31 4.39
CA GLN A 131 -11.16 0.53 4.09
C GLN A 131 -11.36 1.53 2.93
N ARG A 132 -10.56 2.61 2.88
CA ARG A 132 -10.58 3.55 1.75
C ARG A 132 -10.14 2.90 0.44
N GLN A 133 -9.15 2.02 0.46
CA GLN A 133 -8.72 1.28 -0.74
C GLN A 133 -9.79 0.30 -1.23
N HIS A 134 -10.46 -0.40 -0.30
CA HIS A 134 -11.62 -1.25 -0.63
C HIS A 134 -12.73 -0.44 -1.31
N LEU A 135 -13.09 0.72 -0.75
CA LEU A 135 -14.09 1.61 -1.35
C LEU A 135 -13.64 2.13 -2.72
N ARG A 136 -12.37 2.52 -2.87
CA ARG A 136 -11.81 3.00 -4.14
C ARG A 136 -11.85 1.93 -5.23
N LEU A 137 -11.61 0.67 -4.88
CA LEU A 137 -11.65 -0.47 -5.81
C LEU A 137 -13.05 -1.02 -6.04
N GLY A 138 -14.06 -0.42 -5.42
CA GLY A 138 -15.43 -0.76 -5.70
C GLY A 138 -15.90 -2.07 -5.08
N MET A 139 -15.46 -2.30 -3.84
CA MET A 139 -15.69 -3.54 -3.11
C MET A 139 -16.92 -3.50 -2.20
N SER A 140 -17.76 -2.48 -2.33
CA SER A 140 -18.91 -2.34 -1.44
C SER A 140 -19.92 -3.47 -1.69
N VAL A 141 -20.65 -3.85 -0.63
CA VAL A 141 -21.78 -4.79 -0.75
C VAL A 141 -22.82 -4.30 -1.76
N ALA A 142 -22.96 -2.97 -1.91
CA ALA A 142 -23.86 -2.37 -2.89
C ALA A 142 -23.45 -2.64 -4.34
N GLU A 143 -22.15 -2.79 -4.62
CA GLU A 143 -21.63 -2.94 -5.98
C GLU A 143 -21.38 -4.41 -6.37
N LEU A 144 -20.84 -5.21 -5.45
CA LEU A 144 -20.53 -6.63 -5.70
C LEU A 144 -21.70 -7.57 -5.35
N GLY A 145 -22.73 -7.06 -4.69
CA GLY A 145 -23.87 -7.85 -4.20
C GLY A 145 -23.64 -8.47 -2.81
N PRO A 146 -24.55 -9.37 -2.38
CA PRO A 146 -24.51 -9.99 -1.05
C PRO A 146 -23.19 -10.71 -0.75
N LEU A 147 -22.86 -10.85 0.54
CA LEU A 147 -21.66 -11.55 1.00
C LEU A 147 -21.65 -13.03 0.60
N ASP A 148 -22.83 -13.64 0.52
CA ASP A 148 -23.01 -15.08 0.27
C ASP A 148 -22.91 -15.47 -1.22
N CYS A 149 -22.79 -14.51 -2.13
CA CYS A 149 -22.66 -14.82 -3.55
C CYS A 149 -21.24 -15.35 -3.85
N PRO A 150 -21.07 -16.59 -4.36
CA PRO A 150 -19.74 -17.18 -4.60
C PRO A 150 -18.85 -16.32 -5.52
N LYS A 151 -19.46 -15.72 -6.55
CA LYS A 151 -18.78 -14.81 -7.49
C LYS A 151 -18.32 -13.52 -6.80
N ALA A 152 -19.12 -12.96 -5.89
CA ALA A 152 -18.71 -11.80 -5.10
C ALA A 152 -17.60 -12.17 -4.11
N GLY A 153 -17.65 -13.38 -3.56
CA GLY A 153 -16.62 -13.92 -2.67
C GLY A 153 -15.24 -14.01 -3.34
N SER A 154 -15.18 -14.59 -4.54
CA SER A 154 -13.91 -14.73 -5.29
C SER A 154 -13.32 -13.38 -5.69
N ILE A 155 -14.16 -12.44 -6.15
CA ILE A 155 -13.71 -11.07 -6.48
C ILE A 155 -13.16 -10.37 -5.23
N ARG A 156 -13.86 -10.46 -4.09
CA ARG A 156 -13.37 -9.86 -2.83
C ARG A 156 -12.05 -10.48 -2.37
N ALA A 157 -11.90 -11.80 -2.47
CA ALA A 157 -10.66 -12.49 -2.12
C ALA A 157 -9.49 -12.05 -3.00
N ALA A 158 -9.66 -12.06 -4.32
CA ALA A 158 -8.64 -11.62 -5.27
C ALA A 158 -8.27 -10.13 -5.06
N THR A 159 -9.26 -9.28 -4.77
CA THR A 159 -9.01 -7.86 -4.51
C THR A 159 -8.25 -7.64 -3.20
N ARG A 160 -8.53 -8.40 -2.13
CA ARG A 160 -7.77 -8.33 -0.88
C ARG A 160 -6.29 -8.66 -1.11
N ILE A 161 -6.02 -9.70 -1.91
CA ILE A 161 -4.65 -10.05 -2.30
C ILE A 161 -4.00 -8.90 -3.07
N LYS A 162 -4.72 -8.29 -4.04
CA LYS A 162 -4.20 -7.13 -4.79
C LYS A 162 -3.86 -5.96 -3.87
N ILE A 163 -4.78 -5.56 -2.98
CA ILE A 163 -4.54 -4.46 -2.02
C ILE A 163 -3.37 -4.81 -1.10
N ALA A 164 -3.31 -6.03 -0.56
CA ALA A 164 -2.23 -6.47 0.29
C ALA A 164 -0.88 -6.43 -0.45
N SER A 165 -0.86 -6.84 -1.72
CA SER A 165 0.34 -6.79 -2.56
C SER A 165 0.83 -5.35 -2.79
N GLU A 166 -0.08 -4.38 -2.97
CA GLU A 166 0.29 -2.97 -3.10
C GLU A 166 0.84 -2.40 -1.79
N ILE A 167 0.27 -2.79 -0.65
CA ILE A 167 0.76 -2.35 0.67
C ILE A 167 2.17 -2.89 0.92
N VAL A 168 2.39 -4.20 0.68
CA VAL A 168 3.69 -4.85 0.86
C VAL A 168 4.70 -4.38 -0.20
N GLY A 169 4.24 -4.09 -1.42
CA GLY A 169 5.05 -3.62 -2.54
C GLY A 169 5.73 -2.28 -2.30
N ASN A 170 5.23 -1.46 -1.36
CA ASN A 170 5.94 -0.23 -0.95
C ASN A 170 7.28 -0.50 -0.25
N TRP A 171 7.52 -1.75 0.20
CA TRP A 171 8.70 -2.14 0.97
C TRP A 171 9.58 -3.16 0.24
N VAL A 172 9.18 -3.57 -0.97
CA VAL A 172 9.80 -4.67 -1.71
C VAL A 172 9.98 -4.22 -3.16
N GLU A 173 11.06 -4.64 -3.79
CA GLU A 173 11.31 -4.38 -5.21
C GLU A 173 10.20 -4.98 -6.10
N GLU A 174 9.84 -4.25 -7.16
CA GLU A 174 8.76 -4.61 -8.09
C GLU A 174 8.94 -6.01 -8.69
N SER A 175 10.18 -6.37 -9.06
CA SER A 175 10.50 -7.68 -9.66
C SER A 175 10.18 -8.88 -8.74
N LEU A 176 10.30 -8.72 -7.42
CA LEU A 176 9.91 -9.76 -6.46
C LEU A 176 8.40 -9.81 -6.28
N MET A 177 7.75 -8.64 -6.29
CA MET A 177 6.29 -8.57 -6.14
C MET A 177 5.59 -9.15 -7.37
N GLU A 178 6.11 -8.94 -8.58
CA GLU A 178 5.63 -9.57 -9.81
C GLU A 178 5.70 -11.11 -9.73
N GLN A 179 6.82 -11.65 -9.26
CA GLN A 179 6.99 -13.09 -9.05
C GLN A 179 6.00 -13.63 -8.02
N VAL A 180 5.76 -12.91 -6.92
CA VAL A 180 4.76 -13.29 -5.92
C VAL A 180 3.35 -13.24 -6.50
N LEU A 181 3.01 -12.19 -7.24
CA LEU A 181 1.69 -12.02 -7.87
C LEU A 181 1.41 -13.08 -8.94
N ALA A 182 2.44 -13.54 -9.66
CA ALA A 182 2.32 -14.65 -10.60
C ALA A 182 1.91 -15.98 -9.92
N THR A 183 2.10 -16.12 -8.60
CA THR A 183 1.65 -17.30 -7.85
C THR A 183 0.17 -17.27 -7.44
N TYR A 184 -0.53 -16.15 -7.65
CA TYR A 184 -1.94 -15.98 -7.26
C TYR A 184 -2.86 -15.92 -8.49
N ASP A 185 -4.03 -16.55 -8.38
CA ASP A 185 -5.11 -16.34 -9.33
C ASP A 185 -5.88 -15.06 -8.98
N ILE A 186 -5.56 -13.97 -9.68
CA ILE A 186 -6.25 -12.68 -9.58
C ILE A 186 -7.20 -12.41 -10.76
N SER A 187 -7.53 -13.43 -11.56
CA SER A 187 -8.34 -13.30 -12.78
C SER A 187 -9.75 -12.74 -12.52
N ALA A 188 -10.38 -13.15 -11.41
CA ALA A 188 -11.69 -12.65 -11.01
C ALA A 188 -11.67 -11.13 -10.77
N TYR A 189 -10.60 -10.62 -10.16
CA TYR A 189 -10.43 -9.19 -9.94
C TYR A 189 -10.15 -8.44 -11.25
N THR A 190 -9.25 -8.96 -12.11
CA THR A 190 -8.91 -8.27 -13.36
C THR A 190 -10.11 -8.19 -14.31
N ALA A 191 -10.91 -9.24 -14.41
CA ALA A 191 -12.16 -9.24 -15.15
C ALA A 191 -13.16 -8.20 -14.62
N HIS A 192 -13.35 -8.13 -13.29
CA HIS A 192 -14.22 -7.14 -12.67
C HIS A 192 -13.72 -5.71 -12.87
N ALA A 193 -12.42 -5.48 -12.72
CA ALA A 193 -11.79 -4.18 -12.92
C ALA A 193 -11.94 -3.68 -14.37
N ALA A 194 -11.84 -4.58 -15.36
CA ALA A 194 -12.05 -4.25 -16.78
C ALA A 194 -13.49 -3.81 -17.05
N VAL A 195 -14.48 -4.56 -16.55
CA VAL A 195 -15.91 -4.21 -16.68
C VAL A 195 -16.19 -2.85 -16.03
N ARG A 196 -15.64 -2.62 -14.83
CA ARG A 196 -15.82 -1.34 -14.12
C ARG A 196 -15.17 -0.16 -14.86
N ALA A 197 -13.99 -0.37 -15.44
CA ALA A 197 -13.32 0.65 -16.23
C ALA A 197 -14.12 1.02 -17.49
N GLU A 198 -14.77 0.05 -18.13
CA GLU A 198 -15.66 0.29 -19.26
C GLU A 198 -16.93 1.05 -18.84
N GLN A 199 -17.58 0.64 -17.74
CA GLN A 199 -18.73 1.34 -17.18
C GLN A 199 -18.40 2.80 -16.83
N ALA A 200 -17.26 3.05 -16.16
CA ALA A 200 -16.82 4.41 -15.82
C ALA A 200 -16.59 5.28 -17.07
N ARG A 201 -16.05 4.70 -18.17
CA ARG A 201 -15.89 5.41 -19.44
C ARG A 201 -17.25 5.74 -20.07
N ALA A 202 -18.21 4.83 -20.03
CA ALA A 202 -19.56 5.04 -20.55
C ALA A 202 -20.31 6.12 -19.76
N GLU A 203 -20.19 6.13 -18.43
CA GLU A 203 -20.78 7.15 -17.56
C GLU A 203 -20.18 8.54 -17.82
N LEU A 204 -18.85 8.62 -17.97
CA LEU A 204 -18.18 9.88 -18.28
C LEU A 204 -18.62 10.41 -19.66
N ALA A 205 -18.72 9.54 -20.67
CA ALA A 205 -19.23 9.91 -21.99
C ALA A 205 -20.70 10.38 -21.94
N ALA A 206 -21.54 9.73 -21.14
CA ALA A 206 -22.92 10.16 -20.93
C ALA A 206 -23.00 11.49 -20.18
N ALA A 207 -22.13 11.72 -19.19
CA ALA A 207 -22.06 12.99 -18.46
C ALA A 207 -21.59 14.14 -19.36
N THR A 208 -20.59 13.92 -20.22
CA THR A 208 -20.14 14.92 -21.19
C THR A 208 -21.25 15.22 -22.21
N ALA A 209 -21.93 14.21 -22.74
CA ALA A 209 -23.05 14.41 -23.66
C ALA A 209 -24.22 15.20 -23.02
N ARG A 210 -24.52 14.94 -21.75
CA ARG A 210 -25.53 15.71 -20.99
C ARG A 210 -25.10 17.15 -20.77
N ALA A 211 -23.83 17.40 -20.47
CA ALA A 211 -23.29 18.74 -20.31
C ALA A 211 -23.36 19.54 -21.62
N GLU A 212 -22.98 18.92 -22.75
CA GLU A 212 -23.08 19.53 -24.08
C GLU A 212 -24.53 19.85 -24.48
N ALA A 213 -25.46 18.91 -24.25
CA ALA A 213 -26.88 19.13 -24.52
C ALA A 213 -27.49 20.27 -23.66
N ALA A 214 -27.03 20.42 -22.42
CA ALA A 214 -27.48 21.49 -21.52
C ALA A 214 -27.00 22.89 -21.97
N GLU A 215 -25.83 22.99 -22.60
CA GLU A 215 -25.31 24.26 -23.14
C GLU A 215 -26.06 24.68 -24.41
N VAL A 216 -26.43 23.74 -25.29
CA VAL A 216 -27.22 24.03 -26.50
C VAL A 216 -28.64 24.52 -26.16
N GLY A 217 -29.23 24.04 -25.06
CA GLY A 217 -30.57 24.43 -24.60
C GLY A 217 -30.69 25.86 -24.03
N LYS A 218 -29.58 26.54 -23.69
CA LYS A 218 -29.60 27.92 -23.17
C LYS A 218 -29.62 29.01 -24.25
N GLY A 219 -29.59 28.63 -25.54
CA GLY A 219 -29.44 29.58 -26.66
C GLY A 219 -30.71 30.27 -27.18
N SER A 220 -31.94 29.93 -26.76
CA SER A 220 -33.16 30.39 -27.49
C SER A 220 -34.23 31.13 -26.67
N LYS A 221 -33.91 31.71 -25.51
CA LYS A 221 -34.86 32.60 -24.82
C LYS A 221 -34.20 33.82 -24.17
N SER A 222 -33.78 34.76 -25.02
CA SER A 222 -33.70 36.19 -24.69
C SER A 222 -34.01 36.98 -25.95
N LYS A 223 -35.29 37.33 -26.09
CA LYS A 223 -35.79 38.34 -27.03
C LYS A 223 -35.18 39.69 -26.65
N ALA A 224 -34.91 40.50 -27.68
CA ALA A 224 -34.46 41.88 -27.67
C ALA A 224 -34.83 42.69 -26.42
N GLY A 225 -33.83 43.36 -25.83
CA GLY A 225 -34.07 44.35 -24.78
C GLY A 225 -32.87 44.62 -23.88
N ASP A 226 -31.97 45.46 -24.39
CA ASP A 226 -31.05 46.32 -23.63
C ASP A 226 -29.72 45.76 -23.09
N LYS A 227 -28.69 46.56 -23.33
CA LYS A 227 -27.26 46.26 -23.19
C LYS A 227 -26.87 46.06 -21.72
N ARG A 228 -26.27 44.92 -21.37
CA ARG A 228 -25.22 44.84 -20.34
C ARG A 228 -24.35 43.59 -20.51
N LYS A 229 -23.07 43.86 -20.76
CA LYS A 229 -21.92 42.96 -20.97
C LYS A 229 -21.75 42.01 -19.77
N ALA A 230 -22.19 40.76 -19.89
CA ALA A 230 -21.91 39.72 -18.90
C ALA A 230 -20.56 39.05 -19.23
N GLY A 231 -19.54 39.37 -18.44
CA GLY A 231 -18.23 38.75 -18.52
C GLY A 231 -18.26 37.28 -18.10
N ALA A 232 -17.36 36.49 -18.68
CA ALA A 232 -17.14 35.08 -18.37
C ALA A 232 -17.18 34.84 -16.85
N GLN A 233 -18.12 34.00 -16.42
CA GLN A 233 -18.35 33.70 -15.01
C GLN A 233 -17.18 32.85 -14.50
N ALA A 234 -16.21 33.50 -13.87
CA ALA A 234 -15.07 32.83 -13.24
C ALA A 234 -15.56 31.85 -12.16
N SER A 235 -14.89 30.70 -12.05
CA SER A 235 -15.18 29.67 -11.06
C SER A 235 -15.34 30.27 -9.65
N ARG A 236 -16.36 29.80 -8.90
CA ARG A 236 -16.67 30.23 -7.52
C ARG A 236 -15.48 30.16 -6.56
N GLY A 237 -14.46 29.35 -6.86
CA GLY A 237 -13.20 29.33 -6.12
C GLY A 237 -12.38 30.61 -6.27
N VAL A 238 -12.32 31.16 -7.49
CA VAL A 238 -11.59 32.41 -7.79
C VAL A 238 -12.27 33.62 -7.17
N ASP A 239 -13.61 33.62 -7.11
CA ASP A 239 -14.36 34.71 -6.45
C ASP A 239 -14.21 34.72 -4.93
N LYS A 240 -13.94 33.57 -4.31
CA LYS A 240 -13.58 33.51 -2.88
C LYS A 240 -12.15 33.98 -2.64
N LEU A 241 -11.22 33.71 -3.55
CA LEU A 241 -9.84 34.21 -3.49
C LEU A 241 -9.73 35.72 -3.77
N LYS A 242 -10.59 36.28 -4.64
CA LYS A 242 -10.65 37.73 -4.89
C LYS A 242 -11.16 38.57 -3.71
N LYS A 243 -11.79 37.95 -2.70
CA LYS A 243 -12.23 38.63 -1.47
C LYS A 243 -11.17 38.72 -0.38
N ALA A 244 -9.97 38.16 -0.59
CA ALA A 244 -8.86 38.43 0.30
C ALA A 244 -8.45 39.91 0.14
N ASN A 245 -8.67 40.70 1.20
CA ASN A 245 -8.31 42.11 1.21
C ASN A 245 -6.79 42.26 1.23
N THR A 246 -6.18 42.54 0.08
CA THR A 246 -4.74 42.78 -0.06
C THR A 246 -4.30 44.17 0.41
N LYS A 247 -5.23 45.00 0.90
CA LYS A 247 -4.97 46.35 1.41
C LYS A 247 -4.25 46.26 2.76
N GLY A 248 -2.92 46.19 2.73
CA GLY A 248 -2.04 46.13 3.89
C GLY A 248 -0.96 45.04 3.85
N MET A 249 -0.97 44.16 2.84
CA MET A 249 0.14 43.22 2.65
C MET A 249 1.30 43.90 1.93
N ALA A 250 2.50 43.82 2.51
CA ALA A 250 3.73 44.26 1.85
C ALA A 250 3.91 43.48 0.54
N SER A 251 4.20 44.19 -0.56
CA SER A 251 4.44 43.52 -1.83
C SER A 251 5.74 42.72 -1.73
N LEU A 252 5.79 41.54 -2.33
CA LEU A 252 7.01 40.71 -2.36
C LEU A 252 8.24 41.46 -2.91
N THR A 253 8.03 42.51 -3.70
CA THR A 253 9.09 43.40 -4.20
C THR A 253 9.81 44.19 -3.10
N THR A 254 9.22 44.40 -1.91
CA THR A 254 9.93 45.06 -0.81
C THR A 254 10.99 44.17 -0.15
N PHE A 255 10.95 42.85 -0.36
CA PHE A 255 11.91 41.91 0.22
C PHE A 255 13.17 41.71 -0.64
N PHE A 256 13.18 42.16 -1.89
CA PHE A 256 14.31 42.01 -2.81
C PHE A 256 15.01 43.34 -3.13
N GLY A 257 14.78 44.39 -2.32
CA GLY A 257 15.57 45.61 -2.39
C GLY A 257 17.05 45.30 -2.14
N LYS A 258 17.93 45.75 -3.05
CA LYS A 258 19.38 45.62 -2.90
C LYS A 258 19.81 46.27 -1.59
N LYS A 259 20.57 45.50 -0.80
CA LYS A 259 21.19 45.93 0.44
C LYS A 259 22.44 46.73 0.06
N ASP A 260 22.43 48.03 0.32
CA ASP A 260 23.63 48.87 0.33
C ASP A 260 24.49 48.57 1.57
#